data_AF-A0A0M2PF34-F1
#
_entry.id   AF-A0A0M2PF34-F1
#
_cell.length_a   1.000
_cell.length_b   1.000
_cell.length_c   1.000
_cell.angle_alpha   90.00
_cell.angle_beta   90.00
_cell.angle_gamma   90.00
#
_symmetry.space_group_name_H-M   'P 1'
#
loop_
_entity.id
_entity.type
_entity.pdbx_description
1 polymer ?
#
loop_
_entity_poly.entity_id
_entity_poly.type
_entity_poly.pdbx_seq_one_letter_code
_entity_poly.pdbx_strand_id
1 'polypeptide(L)' 'MNNVDYDKALYYTHRSQWDNLLILMVRTKDDFLSKKIEHFLHAYNFEHDYKEVEKQLYSLLRYIDHAVETPDLEYAHYM' A
#
# COMPACT_ATOMS: atom_id res chain seq x y z
N MET A 1 -10.20 9.69 6.35
CA MET A 1 -10.42 8.22 6.25
C MET A 1 -9.27 7.51 5.52
N ASN A 2 -8.54 8.19 4.63
CA ASN A 2 -7.44 7.61 3.84
C ASN A 2 -6.17 7.26 4.65
N ASN A 3 -5.82 8.06 5.66
CA ASN A 3 -4.58 7.86 6.43
C ASN A 3 -4.51 6.49 7.17
N VAL A 4 -5.65 5.98 7.64
CA VAL A 4 -5.72 4.70 8.37
C VAL A 4 -5.40 3.49 7.48
N ASP A 5 -5.74 3.54 6.18
CA ASP A 5 -5.44 2.44 5.27
C ASP A 5 -3.94 2.39 4.94
N TYR A 6 -3.29 3.54 4.83
CA TYR A 6 -1.84 3.63 4.63
C TYR A 6 -1.05 3.13 5.84
N ASP A 7 -1.46 3.51 7.06
CA ASP A 7 -0.86 3.01 8.30
C ASP A 7 -0.97 1.48 8.41
N LYS A 8 -2.14 0.93 8.08
CA LYS A 8 -2.37 -0.52 8.05
C LYS A 8 -1.51 -1.19 6.98
N ALA A 9 -1.45 -0.64 5.78
CA ALA A 9 -0.64 -1.18 4.70
C ALA A 9 0.84 -1.23 5.10
N LEU A 10 1.36 -0.16 5.71
CA LEU A 10 2.73 -0.12 6.23
C LEU A 10 2.96 -1.16 7.32
N TYR A 11 2.06 -1.22 8.31
CA TYR A 11 2.14 -2.17 9.41
C TYR A 11 2.11 -3.63 8.95
N TYR A 12 1.17 -3.98 8.07
CA TYR A 12 1.05 -5.33 7.53
C TYR A 12 2.26 -5.70 6.67
N THR A 13 2.79 -4.75 5.90
CA THR A 13 3.98 -4.96 5.08
C THR A 13 5.22 -5.23 5.93
N HIS A 14 5.44 -4.44 6.98
CA HIS A 14 6.57 -4.63 7.90
C HIS A 14 6.52 -5.95 8.68
N ARG A 15 5.32 -6.47 8.96
CA ARG A 15 5.10 -7.71 9.71
C ARG A 15 4.92 -8.93 8.81
N SER A 16 5.05 -8.77 7.49
CA SER A 16 4.79 -9.80 6.50
C SER A 16 3.40 -10.45 6.63
N GLN A 17 2.38 -9.67 7.00
CA GLN A 17 1.00 -10.12 7.14
C GLN A 17 0.25 -10.01 5.82
N TRP A 18 0.64 -10.84 4.85
CA TRP A 18 0.12 -10.79 3.48
C TRP A 18 -1.37 -11.05 3.36
N ASP A 19 -1.95 -11.91 4.21
CA ASP A 19 -3.40 -12.13 4.26
C ASP A 19 -4.16 -10.85 4.66
N ASN A 20 -3.63 -10.10 5.64
CA ASN A 20 -4.23 -8.83 6.05
C ASN A 20 -4.07 -7.76 4.97
N LEU A 21 -2.95 -7.79 4.23
CA LEU A 21 -2.72 -6.91 3.09
C LEU A 21 -3.71 -7.21 1.95
N LEU A 22 -3.99 -8.49 1.68
CA LEU A 22 -5.02 -8.92 0.72
C LEU A 22 -6.42 -8.47 1.16
N ILE A 23 -6.77 -8.60 2.43
CA ILE A 23 -8.05 -8.10 2.96
C ILE A 23 -8.15 -6.57 2.81
N LEU A 24 -7.06 -5.85 3.10
CA LEU A 24 -7.00 -4.39 2.94
C LEU A 24 -7.17 -3.97 1.47
N MET A 25 -6.51 -4.67 0.54
CA MET A 25 -6.64 -4.46 -0.91
C MET A 25 -8.09 -4.47 -1.38
N VAL A 26 -8.90 -5.41 -0.87
CA VAL A 26 -10.31 -5.57 -1.23
C VAL A 26 -11.20 -4.49 -0.58
N ARG A 27 -10.79 -3.95 0.57
CA ARG A 27 -11.63 -3.06 1.39
C ARG A 27 -11.34 -1.58 1.20
N THR A 28 -10.10 -1.23 0.83
CA THR A 28 -9.72 0.16 0.63
C THR A 28 -10.50 0.75 -0.56
N LYS A 29 -10.80 2.04 -0.47
CA LYS A 29 -11.44 2.79 -1.56
C LYS A 29 -10.41 3.45 -2.49
N ASP A 30 -9.13 3.35 -2.15
CA ASP A 30 -8.06 3.87 -2.98
C ASP A 30 -7.65 2.83 -4.02
N ASP A 31 -8.03 3.07 -5.27
CA ASP A 31 -7.73 2.20 -6.40
C ASP A 31 -6.22 2.04 -6.65
N PHE A 32 -5.43 3.08 -6.38
CA PHE A 32 -3.97 3.04 -6.54
C PHE A 32 -3.32 2.19 -5.44
N LEU A 33 -3.74 2.35 -4.18
CA LEU A 33 -3.29 1.51 -3.08
C LEU A 33 -3.64 0.05 -3.34
N SER A 34 -4.89 -0.21 -3.72
CA SER A 34 -5.37 -1.56 -4.05
C SER A 34 -4.51 -2.19 -5.14
N LYS A 35 -4.27 -1.48 -6.25
CA LYS A 35 -3.43 -1.97 -7.36
C LYS A 35 -1.98 -2.21 -6.97
N LYS A 36 -1.40 -1.36 -6.13
CA LYS A 36 -0.03 -1.52 -5.64
C LYS A 36 0.11 -2.76 -4.75
N ILE A 37 -0.87 -3.01 -3.89
CA ILE A 37 -0.92 -4.24 -3.07
C ILE A 37 -1.07 -5.47 -3.98
N GLU A 38 -1.96 -5.43 -4.97
CA GLU A 38 -2.18 -6.52 -5.93
C GLU A 38 -0.88 -6.91 -6.63
N HIS A 39 -0.15 -5.94 -7.19
CA HIS A 39 1.11 -6.20 -7.89
C HIS A 39 2.18 -6.80 -6.97
N PHE A 40 2.28 -6.31 -5.73
CA PHE A 40 3.22 -6.86 -4.76
C PHE A 40 2.86 -8.31 -4.38
N LEU A 41 1.58 -8.58 -4.06
CA LEU A 41 1.14 -9.93 -3.72
C LEU A 41 1.29 -10.90 -4.90
N HIS A 42 0.99 -10.46 -6.12
CA HIS A 42 1.23 -11.26 -7.31
C HIS A 42 2.71 -11.57 -7.49
N ALA A 43 3.58 -10.56 -7.40
CA ALA A 43 5.02 -10.75 -7.52
C ALA A 43 5.53 -11.73 -6.46
N TYR A 44 5.12 -11.56 -5.21
CA TYR A 44 5.51 -12.41 -4.09
C TYR A 44 5.13 -13.88 -4.28
N ASN A 45 3.97 -14.17 -4.89
CA ASN A 45 3.47 -15.54 -5.05
C ASN A 45 3.93 -16.24 -6.34
N PHE A 46 4.21 -15.49 -7.41
CA PHE A 46 4.40 -16.05 -8.75
C PHE A 46 5.76 -15.74 -9.40
N GLU A 47 6.45 -14.67 -8.98
CA GLU A 47 7.72 -14.29 -9.59
C GLU A 47 8.87 -15.11 -9.01
N HIS A 48 9.76 -15.56 -9.89
CA HIS A 48 10.96 -16.31 -9.51
C HIS A 48 12.16 -15.39 -9.31
N ASP A 49 12.13 -14.18 -9.90
CA ASP A 49 13.16 -13.16 -9.71
C ASP A 49 12.86 -12.31 -8.47
N TYR A 50 13.66 -12.51 -7.43
CA TYR A 50 13.57 -11.75 -6.18
C TYR A 50 13.69 -10.23 -6.38
N LYS A 51 14.39 -9.78 -7.43
CA LYS A 51 14.52 -8.35 -7.73
C LYS A 51 13.19 -7.73 -8.15
N GLU A 52 12.33 -8.49 -8.82
CA GLU A 52 11.02 -7.98 -9.21
C GLU A 52 10.10 -7.88 -7.99
N VAL A 53 10.16 -8.85 -7.07
CA VAL A 53 9.44 -8.80 -5.79
C VAL A 53 9.86 -7.59 -4.96
N GLU A 54 11.18 -7.38 -4.82
CA GLU A 54 11.76 -6.24 -4.10
C GLU A 54 11.33 -4.90 -4.73
N LYS A 55 11.35 -4.81 -6.06
CA LYS A 55 10.90 -3.61 -6.79
C LYS A 55 9.42 -3.30 -6.54
N GLN A 56 8.54 -4.31 -6.54
CA GLN A 56 7.12 -4.10 -6.24
C GLN A 56 6.90 -3.71 -4.78
N LEU A 57 7.65 -4.30 -3.86
CA LEU A 57 7.65 -3.92 -2.45
C LEU A 57 8.04 -2.46 -2.25
N TYR A 58 9.15 -2.01 -2.83
CA TYR A 58 9.55 -0.59 -2.75
C TYR A 58 8.54 0.34 -3.44
N SER A 59 7.93 -0.10 -4.54
CA SER A 59 6.89 0.70 -5.20
C SER A 59 5.67 0.91 -4.31
N LEU A 60 5.26 -0.12 -3.56
CA LEU A 60 4.18 -0.05 -2.57
C LEU A 60 4.56 0.89 -1.41
N LEU A 61 5.72 0.68 -0.78
CA LEU A 61 6.17 1.49 0.36
C LEU A 61 6.29 2.98 -0.01
N ARG A 62 6.91 3.29 -1.15
CA ARG A 62 7.06 4.68 -1.60
C ARG A 62 5.72 5.37 -1.86
N TYR A 63 4.72 4.63 -2.34
CA TYR A 63 3.39 5.17 -2.54
C TYR A 63 2.71 5.46 -1.20
N ILE A 64 2.81 4.52 -0.24
CA ILE A 64 2.29 4.70 1.12
C ILE A 64 2.93 5.93 1.79
N ASP A 65 4.25 6.05 1.77
CA ASP A 65 4.96 7.19 2.36
C ASP A 65 4.48 8.53 1.76
N HIS A 66 4.39 8.61 0.43
CA HIS A 66 3.93 9.81 -0.25
C HIS A 66 2.48 10.17 0.11
N ALA A 67 1.59 9.18 0.16
CA ALA A 67 0.18 9.38 0.46
C ALA A 67 -0.07 9.75 1.93
N VAL A 68 0.79 9.32 2.85
CA VAL A 68 0.77 9.76 4.27
C VAL A 68 1.22 11.22 4.40
N GLU A 69 2.24 11.64 3.65
CA GLU A 69 2.77 13.01 3.64
C GLU A 69 1.87 14.03 2.92
N THR A 70 0.94 13.57 2.09
CA THR A 70 -0.07 14.42 1.43
C THR A 70 -1.45 14.16 2.03
N PRO A 71 -1.71 14.56 3.31
CA PRO A 71 -3.07 14.55 3.82
C PRO A 71 -3.93 15.44 2.93
N ASP A 72 -5.05 14.89 2.45
CA ASP A 72 -6.01 15.56 1.56
C ASP A 72 -6.13 17.05 1.91
N LEU A 73 -5.88 17.91 0.92
CA LEU A 73 -5.95 19.37 1.01
C LEU A 73 -7.33 19.92 1.43
N GLU A 74 -8.27 19.06 1.82
CA GLU A 74 -9.56 19.43 2.41
C GLU A 74 -9.42 20.19 3.74
N TYR A 75 -8.30 20.04 4.46
CA TYR A 75 -8.05 20.83 5.68
C TYR A 75 -7.52 22.26 5.41
N ALA A 76 -6.99 22.54 4.22
CA ALA A 76 -6.45 23.87 3.89
C ALA A 76 -7.54 24.87 3.47
N HIS A 77 -8.77 24.42 3.18
CA HIS A 77 -9.89 25.31 2.84
C HIS A 77 -10.66 25.84 4.07
N TYR A 78 -10.38 25.30 5.27
CA TYR A 78 -11.03 25.68 6.52
C TYR A 78 -10.11 26.42 7.52
N MET A 79 -8.94 26.90 7.07
CA MET A 79 -8.00 27.71 7.86
C MET A 79 -7.86 29.12 7.28
#